data_AF-A0A849H6N9-F1
#
_entry.id   AF-A0A849H6N9-F1
#
_cell.length_a   1.000
_cell.length_b   1.000
_cell.length_c   1.000
_cell.angle_alpha   90.00
_cell.angle_beta   90.00
_cell.angle_gamma   90.00
#
_symmetry.space_group_name_H-M   'P 1'
#
loop_
_entity.id
_entity.type
_entity.pdbx_description
1 polymer ?
#
loop_
_entity_poly.entity_id
_entity_poly.type
_entity_poly.pdbx_seq_one_letter_code
_entity_poly.pdbx_strand_id
1 'polypeptide(L)'
;MGGDRTIEVGSGIGPGSEAGADSGSLSSEGEPTLGLALSGGAVLGCAHIGVLQALDEAGVRVTHLAGTSIGALVAAFYASGYSGREIQEIAEGLRWTDLARPSPSRLGLLSQDRLRATLTTRLGDAKIEDTAIQVAMVATDISTGEKVVMTEGDLV
;
A
#
# COMPACT_ATOMS: atom_id res chain seq x y z
N MET A 1 -11.61 -43.33 -21.38
CA MET A 1 -10.39 -42.57 -21.66
C MET A 1 -10.42 -41.34 -20.76
N GLY A 2 -9.80 -41.47 -19.59
CA GLY A 2 -9.66 -40.37 -18.64
C GLY A 2 -8.59 -39.41 -19.14
N GLY A 3 -9.00 -38.17 -19.43
CA GLY A 3 -8.09 -37.07 -19.70
C GLY A 3 -7.85 -36.32 -18.41
N ASP A 4 -6.67 -36.56 -17.85
CA ASP A 4 -6.09 -35.80 -16.75
C ASP A 4 -6.05 -34.31 -17.12
N ARG A 5 -6.61 -33.46 -16.25
CA ARG A 5 -6.52 -32.00 -16.38
C ARG A 5 -6.05 -31.46 -15.03
N THR A 6 -4.76 -31.60 -14.81
CA THR A 6 -3.99 -30.79 -13.88
C THR A 6 -4.27 -29.31 -14.17
N ILE A 7 -4.91 -28.63 -13.23
CA ILE A 7 -4.98 -27.17 -13.22
C ILE A 7 -3.73 -26.72 -12.49
N GLU A 8 -2.75 -26.21 -13.23
CA GLU A 8 -1.63 -25.47 -12.63
C GLU A 8 -2.16 -24.18 -12.01
N VAL A 9 -2.03 -24.08 -10.70
CA VAL A 9 -2.29 -22.85 -9.95
C VAL A 9 -1.03 -22.00 -10.10
N GLY A 10 -1.05 -21.03 -11.02
CA GLY A 10 0.03 -20.06 -11.18
C GLY A 10 0.14 -19.16 -9.96
N SER A 11 1.17 -19.36 -9.15
CA SER A 11 1.65 -18.43 -8.15
C SER A 11 2.28 -17.22 -8.85
N GLY A 12 1.46 -16.23 -9.20
CA GLY A 12 1.88 -14.99 -9.85
C GLY A 12 2.24 -13.91 -8.84
N ILE A 13 3.45 -13.99 -8.28
CA ILE A 13 4.16 -12.78 -7.84
C ILE A 13 4.40 -11.96 -9.12
N GLY A 14 4.20 -10.64 -9.07
CA GLY A 14 4.41 -9.73 -10.19
C GLY A 14 5.80 -9.89 -10.83
N PRO A 15 6.01 -9.38 -12.07
CA PRO A 15 7.20 -9.68 -12.86
C PRO A 15 8.48 -9.34 -12.10
N GLY A 16 9.33 -10.36 -11.93
CA GLY A 16 10.55 -10.31 -11.15
C GLY A 16 11.57 -9.32 -11.69
N SER A 17 12.08 -8.48 -10.80
CA SER A 17 13.44 -7.99 -10.90
C SER A 17 14.36 -9.02 -10.23
N GLU A 18 15.09 -9.79 -11.03
CA GLU A 18 16.25 -10.53 -10.51
C GLU A 18 17.36 -9.52 -10.18
N ALA A 19 17.31 -8.97 -8.96
CA ALA A 19 18.45 -8.35 -8.34
C ALA A 19 19.29 -9.45 -7.68
N GLY A 20 20.51 -9.64 -8.19
CA GLY A 20 21.44 -10.66 -7.74
C GLY A 20 21.64 -10.65 -6.22
N ALA A 21 21.78 -11.85 -5.67
CA ALA A 21 22.19 -12.06 -4.30
C ALA A 21 23.57 -11.44 -4.05
N ASP A 22 23.60 -10.28 -3.39
CA ASP A 22 24.76 -9.82 -2.63
C ASP A 22 24.52 -10.14 -1.16
N SER A 23 25.04 -11.30 -0.75
CA SER A 23 25.13 -11.70 0.64
C SER A 23 26.27 -10.92 1.31
N GLY A 24 25.95 -9.78 1.93
CA GLY A 24 26.83 -9.17 2.93
C GLY A 24 26.90 -7.66 2.89
N SER A 25 26.00 -7.00 3.61
CA SER A 25 26.28 -5.68 4.18
C SER A 25 25.37 -5.46 5.38
N LEU A 26 25.91 -5.68 6.57
CA LEU A 26 25.31 -5.19 7.81
C LEU A 26 25.23 -3.67 7.69
N SER A 27 24.01 -3.13 7.70
CA SER A 27 23.74 -1.70 7.68
C SER A 27 24.64 -0.97 8.67
N SER A 28 25.48 -0.08 8.17
CA SER A 28 26.37 0.75 8.98
C SER A 28 25.56 1.71 9.84
N GLU A 29 25.87 1.82 11.13
CA GLU A 29 25.43 2.94 11.97
C GLU A 29 25.80 4.26 11.27
N GLY A 30 24.81 4.99 10.75
CA GLY A 30 25.02 6.32 10.16
C GLY A 30 24.41 6.59 8.78
N GLU A 31 23.69 5.66 8.14
CA GLU A 31 22.91 6.03 6.96
C GLU A 31 21.73 6.93 7.36
N PRO A 32 21.56 8.11 6.75
CA PRO A 32 20.45 9.01 7.07
C PRO A 32 19.12 8.35 6.68
N THR A 33 18.23 8.20 7.66
CA THR A 33 16.87 7.71 7.45
C THR A 33 15.95 8.83 7.02
N LEU A 34 15.16 8.62 5.96
CA LEU A 34 14.08 9.51 5.57
C LEU A 34 12.72 8.89 5.93
N GLY A 35 11.94 9.61 6.73
CA GLY A 35 10.55 9.31 7.01
C GLY A 35 9.59 10.24 6.25
N LEU A 36 8.51 9.68 5.70
CA LEU A 36 7.50 10.43 4.95
C LEU A 36 6.11 10.26 5.59
N ALA A 37 5.46 11.38 5.93
CA ALA A 37 4.12 11.40 6.50
C ALA A 37 3.08 11.80 5.44
N LEU A 38 2.16 10.89 5.13
CA LEU A 38 1.12 11.01 4.12
C LEU A 38 -0.24 11.23 4.78
N SER A 39 -0.73 12.46 4.73
CA SER A 39 -2.00 12.85 5.32
C SER A 39 -3.21 12.24 4.61
N GLY A 40 -4.36 12.23 5.31
CA GLY A 40 -5.66 12.04 4.66
C GLY A 40 -6.09 13.28 3.86
N GLY A 41 -6.99 13.12 2.89
CA GLY A 41 -7.43 14.25 2.06
C GLY A 41 -8.37 13.94 0.91
N ALA A 42 -9.04 12.77 0.92
CA ALA A 42 -9.84 12.28 -0.19
C ALA A 42 -9.11 12.41 -1.54
N VAL A 43 -9.70 13.14 -2.49
CA VAL A 43 -9.19 13.33 -3.85
C VAL A 43 -7.80 13.98 -3.89
N LEU A 44 -7.54 14.92 -2.98
CA LEU A 44 -6.28 15.65 -2.96
C LEU A 44 -5.10 14.77 -2.55
N GLY A 45 -5.37 13.55 -2.06
CA GLY A 45 -4.35 12.55 -1.76
C GLY A 45 -3.52 12.09 -2.95
N CYS A 46 -3.97 12.31 -4.20
CA CYS A 46 -3.16 12.03 -5.39
C CYS A 46 -1.85 12.84 -5.43
N ALA A 47 -1.77 13.97 -4.70
CA ALA A 47 -0.53 14.73 -4.57
C ALA A 47 0.62 13.90 -3.96
N HIS A 48 0.30 12.94 -3.07
CA HIS A 48 1.29 12.03 -2.50
C HIS A 48 1.99 11.19 -3.57
N ILE A 49 1.27 10.81 -4.63
CA ILE A 49 1.81 10.04 -5.75
C ILE A 49 2.88 10.86 -6.49
N GLY A 50 2.63 12.14 -6.73
CA GLY A 50 3.62 13.04 -7.34
C GLY A 50 4.87 13.24 -6.48
N VAL A 51 4.71 13.30 -5.15
CA VAL A 51 5.85 13.35 -4.22
C VAL A 51 6.69 12.08 -4.33
N LEU A 52 6.07 10.90 -4.34
CA LEU A 52 6.78 9.63 -4.48
C LEU A 52 7.53 9.53 -5.81
N GLN A 53 6.92 9.97 -6.92
CA GLN A 53 7.60 10.01 -8.22
C GLN A 53 8.84 10.90 -8.18
N ALA A 54 8.75 12.09 -7.59
CA ALA A 54 9.90 12.98 -7.46
C ALA A 54 11.02 12.37 -6.60
N LEU A 55 10.66 11.62 -5.55
CA LEU A 55 11.64 10.91 -4.71
C LEU A 55 12.29 9.75 -5.46
N ASP A 56 11.52 8.96 -6.21
CA ASP A 56 12.00 7.88 -7.06
C ASP A 56 12.98 8.40 -8.12
N GLU A 57 12.60 9.47 -8.83
CA GLU A 57 13.42 10.13 -9.86
C GLU A 57 14.73 10.70 -9.29
N ALA A 58 14.70 11.20 -8.06
CA ALA A 58 15.86 11.72 -7.36
C ALA A 58 16.74 10.62 -6.72
N GLY A 59 16.31 9.35 -6.76
CA GLY A 59 17.00 8.24 -6.08
C GLY A 59 17.00 8.37 -4.55
N VAL A 60 16.03 9.08 -3.98
CA VAL A 60 15.92 9.32 -2.54
C VAL A 60 15.16 8.17 -1.89
N ARG A 61 15.86 7.35 -1.11
CA ARG A 61 15.28 6.19 -0.43
C ARG A 61 14.44 6.61 0.79
N VAL A 62 13.14 6.35 0.74
CA VAL A 62 12.26 6.41 1.90
C VAL A 62 12.45 5.14 2.74
N THR A 63 12.62 5.32 4.04
CA THR A 63 12.85 4.21 5.00
C THR A 63 11.68 4.01 5.95
N HIS A 64 10.87 5.05 6.15
CA HIS A 64 9.70 5.02 7.03
C HIS A 64 8.53 5.77 6.39
N LEU A 65 7.33 5.25 6.57
CA LEU A 65 6.08 5.83 6.12
C LEU A 65 5.07 5.91 7.26
N ALA A 66 4.33 7.00 7.31
CA ALA A 66 3.14 7.11 8.16
C ALA A 66 1.97 7.58 7.30
N GLY A 67 0.81 6.92 7.39
CA GLY A 67 -0.32 7.19 6.50
C GLY A 67 -1.68 7.25 7.21
N THR A 68 -2.58 8.09 6.71
CA THR A 68 -3.99 8.15 7.15
C THR A 68 -4.93 8.16 5.95
N SER A 69 -5.98 7.34 5.96
CA SER A 69 -6.98 7.27 4.87
C SER A 69 -6.28 7.06 3.50
N ILE A 70 -6.47 7.93 2.52
CA ILE A 70 -5.79 7.86 1.22
C ILE A 70 -4.26 7.82 1.34
N GLY A 71 -3.67 8.51 2.32
CA GLY A 71 -2.23 8.44 2.58
C GLY A 71 -1.78 7.07 3.07
N ALA A 72 -2.62 6.33 3.80
CA ALA A 72 -2.34 4.95 4.20
C ALA A 72 -2.38 3.99 3.01
N LEU A 73 -3.30 4.21 2.06
CA LEU A 73 -3.36 3.41 0.82
C LEU A 73 -2.10 3.62 -0.03
N VAL A 74 -1.69 4.88 -0.22
CA VAL A 74 -0.46 5.20 -0.96
C VAL A 74 0.77 4.62 -0.23
N ALA A 75 0.84 4.73 1.10
CA ALA A 75 1.91 4.13 1.89
C ALA A 75 1.95 2.61 1.74
N ALA A 76 0.80 1.92 1.77
CA ALA A 76 0.70 0.47 1.64
C ALA A 76 1.27 -0.02 0.30
N PHE A 77 0.87 0.61 -0.81
CA PHE A 77 1.41 0.26 -2.13
C PHE A 77 2.91 0.52 -2.21
N TYR A 78 3.37 1.71 -1.80
CA TYR A 78 4.78 2.06 -1.92
C TYR A 78 5.68 1.16 -1.05
N ALA A 79 5.26 0.86 0.18
CA ALA A 79 5.97 -0.06 1.07
C ALA A 79 5.98 -1.51 0.58
N SER A 80 5.02 -1.88 -0.29
CA SER A 80 4.97 -3.18 -0.96
C SER A 80 5.84 -3.24 -2.22
N GLY A 81 6.65 -2.19 -2.49
CA GLY A 81 7.62 -2.16 -3.59
C GLY A 81 7.11 -1.53 -4.89
N TYR A 82 5.89 -0.98 -4.91
CA TYR A 82 5.39 -0.25 -6.07
C TYR A 82 6.06 1.13 -6.17
N SER A 83 6.50 1.50 -7.37
CA SER A 83 6.96 2.84 -7.68
C SER A 83 5.82 3.87 -7.68
N GLY A 84 6.15 5.16 -7.51
CA GLY A 84 5.17 6.24 -7.62
C GLY A 84 4.45 6.27 -8.97
N ARG A 85 5.08 5.74 -10.04
CA ARG A 85 4.45 5.62 -11.36
C ARG A 85 3.43 4.49 -11.42
N GLU A 86 3.74 3.32 -10.88
CA GLU A 86 2.77 2.21 -10.84
C GLU A 86 1.58 2.56 -9.95
N ILE A 87 1.81 3.29 -8.85
CA ILE A 87 0.73 3.80 -8.00
C ILE A 87 -0.17 4.78 -8.77
N GLN A 88 0.40 5.63 -9.64
CA GLN A 88 -0.38 6.49 -10.52
C GLN A 88 -1.28 5.68 -11.45
N GLU A 89 -0.73 4.66 -12.12
CA GLU A 89 -1.50 3.80 -13.05
C GLU A 89 -2.66 3.10 -12.34
N ILE A 90 -2.45 2.66 -11.09
CA ILE A 90 -3.51 2.11 -10.24
C ILE A 90 -4.57 3.18 -9.95
N ALA A 91 -4.15 4.38 -9.54
CA ALA A 91 -5.04 5.47 -9.18
C ALA A 91 -5.88 5.95 -10.38
N GLU A 92 -5.31 6.03 -11.57
CA GLU A 92 -6.03 6.38 -12.81
C GLU A 92 -7.09 5.34 -13.20
N GLY A 93 -6.89 4.08 -12.80
CA GLY A 93 -7.87 3.00 -12.97
C GLY A 93 -9.03 3.03 -11.96
N LEU A 94 -8.91 3.76 -10.86
CA LEU A 94 -9.94 3.87 -9.83
C LEU A 94 -10.93 5.00 -10.16
N ARG A 95 -12.23 4.69 -10.17
CA ARG A 95 -13.27 5.71 -10.31
C ARG A 95 -13.68 6.26 -8.95
N TRP A 96 -14.22 7.48 -8.93
CA TRP A 96 -14.84 8.06 -7.73
C TRP A 96 -15.88 7.15 -7.07
N THR A 97 -16.63 6.41 -7.89
CA THR A 97 -17.63 5.46 -7.42
C THR A 97 -17.04 4.20 -6.80
N ASP A 98 -15.75 3.92 -6.99
CA ASP A 98 -15.07 2.81 -6.33
C ASP A 98 -14.59 3.19 -4.91
N LEU A 99 -14.42 4.50 -4.65
CA LEU A 99 -13.99 5.07 -3.36
C LEU A 99 -15.15 5.58 -2.50
N ALA A 100 -16.18 6.15 -3.12
CA ALA A 100 -17.23 6.88 -2.41
C ALA A 100 -18.63 6.53 -2.92
N ARG A 101 -18.95 5.24 -3.04
CA ARG A 101 -20.30 4.79 -3.39
C ARG A 101 -21.24 4.94 -2.20
N PRO A 102 -22.37 5.68 -2.30
CA PRO A 102 -23.34 5.76 -1.23
C PRO A 102 -23.85 4.37 -0.82
N SER A 103 -23.82 4.07 0.47
CA SER A 103 -24.38 2.84 1.03
C SER A 103 -25.72 3.13 1.70
N PRO A 104 -26.79 2.35 1.46
CA PRO A 104 -28.08 2.54 2.10
C PRO A 104 -28.12 2.04 3.56
N SER A 105 -26.97 1.73 4.17
CA SER A 105 -26.88 1.16 5.52
C SER A 105 -26.84 2.24 6.61
N ARG A 106 -27.45 1.98 7.78
CA ARG A 106 -27.38 2.88 8.95
C ARG A 106 -26.02 2.88 9.67
N LEU A 107 -25.10 1.98 9.30
CA LEU A 107 -23.80 1.79 9.96
C LEU A 107 -22.62 2.36 9.15
N GLY A 108 -22.86 2.83 7.92
CA GLY A 108 -21.84 3.43 7.07
C GLY A 108 -22.45 4.12 5.84
N LEU A 109 -21.96 5.33 5.55
CA LEU A 109 -22.45 6.16 4.44
C LEU A 109 -21.87 5.77 3.08
N LEU A 110 -20.78 4.99 3.04
CA LEU A 110 -20.05 4.61 1.83
C LEU A 110 -19.70 3.12 1.82
N SER A 111 -19.88 2.43 0.68
CA SER A 111 -19.35 1.08 0.46
C SER A 111 -17.95 1.16 -0.14
N GLN A 112 -17.02 0.39 0.43
CA GLN A 112 -15.62 0.30 0.00
C GLN A 112 -15.26 -1.09 -0.53
N ASP A 113 -16.25 -1.91 -0.92
CA ASP A 113 -16.05 -3.30 -1.31
C ASP A 113 -15.14 -3.43 -2.55
N ARG A 114 -15.26 -2.48 -3.49
CA ARG A 114 -14.42 -2.42 -4.71
C ARG A 114 -12.99 -2.00 -4.41
N LEU A 115 -12.81 -1.06 -3.50
CA LEU A 115 -11.50 -0.67 -3.01
C LEU A 115 -10.83 -1.86 -2.30
N ARG A 116 -11.54 -2.52 -1.37
CA ARG A 116 -11.03 -3.71 -0.69
C ARG A 116 -10.62 -4.79 -1.68
N ALA A 117 -11.48 -5.13 -2.65
CA ALA A 117 -11.14 -6.11 -3.68
C ALA A 117 -9.88 -5.73 -4.47
N THR A 118 -9.69 -4.43 -4.78
CA THR A 118 -8.50 -3.95 -5.49
C THR A 118 -7.24 -4.08 -4.65
N LEU A 119 -7.33 -3.74 -3.36
CA LEU A 119 -6.23 -3.87 -2.41
C LEU A 119 -5.86 -5.33 -2.21
N THR A 120 -6.83 -6.22 -1.93
CA THR A 120 -6.56 -7.65 -1.75
C THR A 120 -5.98 -8.29 -3.01
N THR A 121 -6.43 -7.90 -4.20
CA THR A 121 -5.90 -8.44 -5.47
C THR A 121 -4.44 -8.06 -5.70
N ARG A 122 -4.02 -6.86 -5.27
CA ARG A 122 -2.68 -6.33 -5.56
C ARG A 122 -1.68 -6.55 -4.42
N LEU A 123 -2.15 -6.49 -3.18
CA LEU A 123 -1.32 -6.57 -1.98
C LEU A 123 -1.40 -7.94 -1.29
N GLY A 124 -2.38 -8.78 -1.68
CA GLY A 124 -2.50 -10.15 -1.16
C GLY A 124 -2.64 -10.20 0.36
N ASP A 125 -1.91 -11.16 0.96
CA ASP A 125 -1.88 -11.40 2.41
C ASP A 125 -0.65 -10.73 3.07
N ALA A 126 -0.13 -9.65 2.48
CA ALA A 126 1.03 -8.94 3.00
C ALA A 126 0.80 -8.45 4.44
N LYS A 127 1.85 -8.52 5.26
CA LYS A 127 1.86 -8.01 6.63
C LYS A 127 2.58 -6.67 6.70
N ILE A 128 2.16 -5.81 7.61
CA ILE A 128 2.78 -4.48 7.81
C ILE A 128 4.25 -4.64 8.20
N GLU A 129 4.53 -5.55 9.12
CA GLU A 129 5.85 -5.83 9.69
C GLU A 129 6.85 -6.43 8.69
N ASP A 130 6.36 -7.04 7.60
CA ASP A 130 7.18 -7.70 6.59
C ASP A 130 7.57 -6.76 5.43
N THR A 131 7.11 -5.51 5.44
CA THR A 131 7.43 -4.53 4.40
C THR A 131 8.88 -4.03 4.49
N ALA A 132 9.50 -3.79 3.33
CA ALA A 132 10.89 -3.29 3.29
C ALA A 132 11.02 -1.85 3.80
N ILE A 133 9.95 -1.06 3.73
CA ILE A 133 9.84 0.30 4.26
C ILE A 133 8.92 0.24 5.46
N GLN A 134 9.37 0.65 6.64
CA GLN A 134 8.54 0.56 7.86
C GLN A 134 7.28 1.43 7.74
N VAL A 135 6.09 0.87 7.95
CA VAL A 135 4.82 1.59 7.82
C VAL A 135 4.09 1.70 9.15
N ALA A 136 3.56 2.90 9.43
CA ALA A 136 2.56 3.14 10.47
C ALA A 136 1.26 3.66 9.85
N MET A 137 0.16 2.94 10.04
CA MET A 137 -1.17 3.37 9.62
C MET A 137 -1.95 3.95 10.79
N VAL A 138 -2.51 5.14 10.61
CA VAL A 138 -3.23 5.85 11.66
C VAL A 138 -4.73 5.84 11.38
N ALA A 139 -5.50 5.44 12.38
CA ALA A 139 -6.95 5.42 12.38
C ALA A 139 -7.50 5.96 13.70
N THR A 140 -8.83 5.99 13.81
CA THR A 140 -9.55 6.38 15.03
C THR A 140 -10.48 5.26 15.42
N ASP A 141 -10.42 4.81 16.67
CA ASP A 141 -11.45 3.93 17.24
C ASP A 141 -12.74 4.75 17.41
N ILE A 142 -13.81 4.35 16.72
CA ILE A 142 -15.07 5.10 16.73
C ILE A 142 -15.82 4.99 18.07
N SER A 143 -15.52 3.98 18.88
CA SER A 143 -16.17 3.73 20.16
C SER A 143 -15.59 4.60 21.27
N THR A 144 -14.27 4.81 21.24
CA THR A 144 -13.54 5.58 22.27
C THR A 144 -13.11 6.97 21.79
N GLY A 145 -13.03 7.19 20.48
CA GLY A 145 -12.46 8.39 19.87
C GLY A 145 -10.93 8.44 19.91
N GLU A 146 -10.27 7.37 20.38
CA GLU A 146 -8.83 7.34 20.55
C GLU A 146 -8.11 7.06 19.22
N LYS A 147 -6.90 7.57 19.11
CA LYS A 147 -6.00 7.31 17.98
C LYS A 147 -5.50 5.87 18.08
N VAL A 148 -5.66 5.11 17.00
CA VAL A 148 -5.05 3.79 16.82
C VAL A 148 -3.92 3.93 15.81
N VAL A 149 -2.74 3.43 16.16
CA VAL A 149 -1.58 3.36 15.28
C VAL A 149 -1.25 1.89 15.06
N MET A 150 -1.31 1.45 13.81
CA MET A 150 -1.09 0.06 13.40
C MET A 150 0.28 -0.02 12.73
N THR A 151 1.16 -0.84 13.28
CA THR A 151 2.51 -1.12 12.76
C THR A 151 2.74 -2.63 12.54
N GLU A 152 1.73 -3.45 12.81
CA GLU A 152 1.74 -4.91 12.67
C GLU A 152 0.35 -5.40 12.24
N GLY A 153 0.29 -6.58 11.63
CA GLY A 153 -0.94 -7.23 11.17
C GLY A 153 -1.13 -7.16 9.65
N ASP A 154 -2.35 -7.43 9.20
CA ASP A 154 -2.70 -7.40 7.77
C ASP A 154 -2.55 -5.99 7.20
N LEU A 155 -1.91 -5.88 6.05
CA LEU A 155 -1.76 -4.60 5.35
C LEU A 155 -3.10 -4.10 4.75
N VAL A 156 -4.10 -4.98 4.56
CA VAL A 156 -5.38 -4.74 3.86
C VAL A 156 -6.58 -5.44 4.50
#